data_AF-A0ABD3BSB5-F1
#
_entry.id   AF-A0ABD3BSB5-F1
#
_cell.length_a   1.000
_cell.length_b   1.000
_cell.length_c   1.000
_cell.angle_alpha   90.00
_cell.angle_beta   90.00
_cell.angle_gamma   90.00
#
_symmetry.space_group_name_H-M   'P 1'
#
loop_
_entity.id
_entity.type
_entity.pdbx_description
1 polymer ?
#
loop_
_entity_poly.entity_id
_entity_poly.type
_entity_poly.pdbx_seq_one_letter_code
_entity_poly.pdbx_strand_id
1 'polypeptide(L)'
;MCGSIWTCRFLIITILCLGLVTCLGANFTKINGYSNKISSDNSIAFLVIGDWGRDGFFNQSLVANQMGYVGKKLGIDFVISTGDNFYDNGLKGVDDPLFLTSFTNIYTAKSLQKPWYTVLGNHDYLGSTEAQLSRALVRLDQRWYCKRNFIVQTGLVDIVFIDTTPFVDKYFENPKKKNFDWKGIMPRDTYISHVLQNLDLALKKSRAAWKIVVGHHAIRSIGYHGDTQELVDQVLPILEANNVDMYINGHNHNLEHLSNKERTQGATLYERRRLKGMEKYNSPATS
;
A
#
# COMPACT_ATOMS: atom_id res chain seq x y z
N MET A 1 8.33 -82.97 -20.02
CA MET A 1 7.16 -82.46 -19.26
C MET A 1 7.46 -81.03 -18.84
N CYS A 2 6.44 -80.19 -18.94
CA CYS A 2 6.45 -78.73 -18.83
C CYS A 2 7.29 -78.18 -17.66
N GLY A 3 8.16 -77.21 -17.93
CA GLY A 3 8.83 -76.38 -16.93
C GLY A 3 8.60 -74.92 -17.28
N SER A 4 7.76 -74.25 -16.49
CA SER A 4 7.25 -72.91 -16.74
C SER A 4 7.82 -71.91 -15.72
N ILE A 5 8.18 -70.72 -16.21
CA ILE A 5 8.27 -69.42 -15.48
C ILE A 5 9.51 -69.35 -14.55
N TRP A 6 10.40 -68.35 -14.62
CA TRP A 6 10.20 -66.92 -14.34
C TRP A 6 11.18 -66.05 -15.14
N THR A 7 10.65 -65.16 -15.98
CA THR A 7 11.41 -64.03 -16.52
C THR A 7 11.38 -62.89 -15.49
N CYS A 8 12.56 -62.50 -14.98
CA CYS A 8 12.72 -61.32 -14.14
C CYS A 8 12.44 -60.06 -14.95
N ARG A 9 11.25 -59.46 -14.79
CA ARG A 9 10.99 -58.09 -15.19
C ARG A 9 11.40 -57.16 -14.05
N PHE A 10 12.56 -56.52 -14.18
CA PHE A 10 12.90 -55.36 -13.37
C PHE A 10 11.98 -54.20 -13.77
N LEU A 11 10.99 -53.91 -12.92
CA LEU A 11 10.16 -52.72 -13.03
C LEU A 11 10.97 -51.55 -12.46
N ILE A 12 11.64 -50.78 -13.32
CA ILE A 12 12.20 -49.49 -12.93
C ILE A 12 11.03 -48.53 -12.77
N ILE A 13 10.54 -48.38 -11.55
CA ILE A 13 9.62 -47.31 -11.18
C ILE A 13 10.46 -46.05 -11.06
N THR A 14 10.54 -45.28 -12.14
CA THR A 14 11.05 -43.91 -12.08
C THR A 14 10.01 -43.08 -11.32
N ILE A 15 10.21 -42.91 -10.02
CA ILE A 15 9.45 -41.94 -9.23
C ILE A 15 9.89 -40.55 -9.72
N LEU A 16 9.13 -40.00 -10.66
CA LEU A 16 9.16 -38.59 -10.97
C LEU A 16 8.60 -37.85 -9.75
N CYS A 17 9.47 -37.60 -8.77
CA CYS A 17 9.26 -36.55 -7.79
C CYS A 17 9.31 -35.21 -8.55
N LEU A 18 8.20 -34.85 -9.21
CA LEU A 18 7.89 -33.44 -9.44
C LEU A 18 7.73 -32.82 -8.05
N GLY A 19 8.86 -32.37 -7.50
CA GLY A 19 8.85 -31.39 -6.44
C GLY A 19 8.11 -30.18 -6.98
N LEU A 20 6.82 -30.09 -6.65
CA LEU A 20 6.13 -28.82 -6.57
C LEU A 20 6.91 -28.01 -5.53
N VAL A 21 7.94 -27.30 -6.00
CA VAL A 21 8.45 -26.13 -5.32
C VAL A 21 7.28 -25.15 -5.41
N THR A 22 6.33 -25.28 -4.48
CA THR A 22 5.44 -24.17 -4.17
C THR A 22 6.38 -23.11 -3.65
N CYS A 23 6.77 -22.18 -4.52
CA CYS A 23 7.24 -20.87 -4.07
C CYS A 23 6.14 -20.38 -3.13
N LEU A 24 6.40 -20.46 -1.83
CA LEU A 24 5.68 -19.75 -0.79
C LEU A 24 6.03 -18.25 -0.96
N GLY A 25 5.84 -17.72 -2.18
CA GLY A 25 5.78 -16.29 -2.40
C GLY A 25 4.52 -15.86 -1.68
N ALA A 26 4.69 -15.00 -0.67
CA ALA A 26 3.59 -14.49 0.13
C ALA A 26 2.52 -13.91 -0.82
N ASN A 27 1.45 -14.67 -1.03
CA ASN A 27 0.26 -14.17 -1.71
C ASN A 27 -0.21 -12.94 -0.94
N PHE A 28 -0.68 -11.91 -1.64
CA PHE A 28 -1.25 -10.75 -0.96
C PHE A 28 -2.34 -11.23 -0.01
N THR A 29 -2.21 -10.85 1.27
CA THR A 29 -3.21 -11.20 2.26
C THR A 29 -4.50 -10.49 1.88
N LYS A 30 -5.56 -11.27 1.63
CA LYS A 30 -6.89 -10.75 1.37
C LYS A 30 -7.60 -10.57 2.69
N ILE A 31 -8.11 -9.38 2.92
CA ILE A 31 -8.98 -9.08 4.06
C ILE A 31 -10.32 -8.61 3.53
N ASN A 32 -11.38 -9.12 4.13
CA ASN A 32 -12.72 -8.59 3.89
C ASN A 32 -12.76 -7.20 4.53
N GLY A 33 -12.98 -6.17 3.72
CA GLY A 33 -13.21 -4.83 4.22
C GLY A 33 -14.39 -4.84 5.18
N TYR A 34 -14.31 -4.03 6.23
CA TYR A 34 -15.38 -3.92 7.21
C TYR A 34 -16.59 -3.20 6.59
N SER A 35 -17.34 -3.92 5.78
CA SER A 35 -18.61 -3.52 5.19
C SER A 35 -19.69 -3.80 6.22
N ASN A 36 -19.87 -2.86 7.14
CA ASN A 36 -20.93 -2.97 8.13
C ASN A 36 -22.24 -2.62 7.44
N LYS A 37 -22.78 -3.59 6.68
CA LYS A 37 -23.77 -3.39 5.61
C LYS A 37 -23.24 -2.43 4.56
N ILE A 38 -23.04 -2.92 3.34
CA ILE A 38 -23.20 -2.07 2.15
C ILE A 38 -24.39 -1.16 2.45
N SER A 39 -24.14 0.14 2.49
CA SER A 39 -25.15 1.14 2.84
C SER A 39 -26.41 0.87 2.03
N SER A 40 -27.58 1.31 2.52
CA SER A 40 -28.85 1.08 1.79
C SER A 40 -28.84 1.59 0.34
N ASP A 41 -27.87 2.43 -0.03
CA ASP A 41 -27.64 2.99 -1.36
C ASP A 41 -26.49 2.32 -2.16
N ASN A 42 -25.95 1.19 -1.71
CA ASN A 42 -24.88 0.45 -2.39
C ASN A 42 -23.57 1.24 -2.59
N SER A 43 -23.15 2.01 -1.58
CA SER A 43 -21.95 2.84 -1.60
C SER A 43 -20.95 2.47 -0.49
N ILE A 44 -19.72 2.97 -0.64
CA ILE A 44 -18.64 2.84 0.35
C ILE A 44 -17.99 4.22 0.49
N ALA A 45 -17.79 4.66 1.73
CA ALA A 45 -17.19 5.95 2.03
C ALA A 45 -15.91 5.77 2.85
N PHE A 46 -14.82 6.38 2.40
CA PHE A 46 -13.53 6.32 3.12
C PHE A 46 -12.78 7.65 3.01
N LEU A 47 -11.89 7.89 3.96
CA LEU A 47 -10.91 8.99 3.87
C LEU A 47 -9.55 8.43 3.45
N VAL A 48 -8.75 9.27 2.80
CA VAL A 48 -7.35 8.97 2.45
C VAL A 48 -6.47 10.03 3.10
N ILE A 49 -5.37 9.60 3.73
CA ILE A 49 -4.34 10.49 4.29
C ILE A 49 -2.93 9.92 4.06
N GLY A 50 -1.98 10.77 3.70
CA GLY A 50 -0.55 10.43 3.61
C GLY A 50 0.29 11.38 4.45
N ASP A 51 1.52 10.98 4.72
CA ASP A 51 2.58 11.92 5.11
C ASP A 51 2.27 12.68 6.43
N TRP A 52 1.76 11.97 7.44
CA TRP A 52 0.99 12.58 8.52
C TRP A 52 1.61 12.53 9.92
N GLY A 53 2.39 11.52 10.30
CA GLY A 53 2.74 11.29 11.70
C GLY A 53 3.80 12.23 12.26
N ARG A 54 3.36 13.23 13.02
CA ARG A 54 4.18 14.35 13.49
C ARG A 54 3.85 14.76 14.93
N ASP A 55 3.46 13.83 15.79
CA ASP A 55 3.20 14.10 17.22
C ASP A 55 2.19 15.26 17.45
N GLY A 56 1.22 15.39 16.55
CA GLY A 56 0.22 16.46 16.54
C GLY A 56 0.67 17.80 15.93
N PHE A 57 1.97 17.96 15.62
CA PHE A 57 2.55 19.14 14.98
C PHE A 57 2.33 19.16 13.45
N PHE A 58 2.85 20.18 12.76
CA PHE A 58 2.74 20.35 11.29
C PHE A 58 1.30 20.26 10.77
N ASN A 59 0.36 20.86 11.50
CA ASN A 59 -1.08 20.83 11.25
C ASN A 59 -1.74 19.45 11.34
N GLN A 60 -1.02 18.40 11.78
CA GLN A 60 -1.58 17.06 11.92
C GLN A 60 -2.86 17.06 12.77
N SER A 61 -2.84 17.73 13.92
CA SER A 61 -4.03 17.82 14.79
C SER A 61 -5.21 18.57 14.14
N LEU A 62 -4.91 19.59 13.32
CA LEU A 62 -5.95 20.34 12.59
C LEU A 62 -6.58 19.48 11.50
N VAL A 63 -5.76 18.71 10.76
CA VAL A 63 -6.23 17.73 9.78
C VAL A 63 -7.07 16.65 10.45
N ALA A 64 -6.62 16.12 11.59
CA ALA A 64 -7.36 15.12 12.37
C ALA A 64 -8.75 15.62 12.81
N ASN A 65 -8.85 16.88 13.25
CA ASN A 65 -10.12 17.50 13.59
C ASN A 65 -11.06 17.55 12.37
N GLN A 66 -10.55 18.04 11.23
CA GLN A 66 -11.34 18.13 10.00
C GLN A 66 -11.74 16.76 9.45
N MET A 67 -10.85 15.76 9.51
CA MET A 67 -11.17 14.37 9.20
C MET A 67 -12.30 13.85 10.10
N GLY A 68 -12.31 14.20 11.38
CA GLY A 68 -13.39 13.85 12.30
C GLY A 68 -14.74 14.43 11.86
N TYR A 69 -14.77 15.71 11.49
CA TYR A 69 -15.97 16.37 10.99
C TYR A 69 -16.47 15.75 9.67
N VAL A 70 -15.59 15.61 8.68
CA VAL A 70 -15.92 15.04 7.36
C VAL A 70 -16.33 13.57 7.50
N GLY A 71 -15.60 12.78 8.29
CA GLY A 71 -15.90 11.38 8.55
C GLY A 71 -17.27 11.17 9.17
N LYS A 72 -17.70 12.08 10.07
CA LYS A 72 -19.05 12.06 10.64
C LYS A 72 -20.11 12.39 9.58
N LYS A 73 -19.85 13.40 8.75
CA LYS A 73 -20.79 13.84 7.70
C LYS A 73 -21.00 12.78 6.61
N LEU A 74 -19.92 12.08 6.22
CA LEU A 74 -19.96 11.06 5.17
C LEU A 74 -20.30 9.66 5.70
N GLY A 75 -20.21 9.42 7.00
CA GLY A 75 -20.47 8.11 7.59
C GLY A 75 -19.47 7.05 7.15
N ILE A 76 -18.17 7.36 7.22
CA ILE A 76 -17.12 6.53 6.63
C ILE A 76 -17.02 5.11 7.23
N ASP A 77 -16.59 4.17 6.38
CA ASP A 77 -16.37 2.76 6.69
C ASP A 77 -14.97 2.50 7.23
N PHE A 78 -13.96 3.17 6.64
CA PHE A 78 -12.55 3.03 6.99
C PHE A 78 -11.72 4.26 6.57
N VAL A 79 -10.45 4.26 6.97
CA VAL A 79 -9.44 5.23 6.53
C VAL A 79 -8.33 4.48 5.78
N ILE A 80 -7.84 5.06 4.70
CA ILE A 80 -6.67 4.61 3.95
C ILE A 80 -5.50 5.52 4.33
N SER A 81 -4.36 4.91 4.65
CA SER A 81 -3.10 5.63 4.74
C SER A 81 -2.12 5.22 3.63
N THR A 82 -1.59 6.21 2.93
CA THR A 82 -0.61 6.05 1.84
C THR A 82 0.84 5.98 2.34
N GLY A 83 1.06 5.81 3.65
CA GLY A 83 2.40 5.68 4.23
C GLY A 83 3.03 7.01 4.64
N ASP A 84 4.30 6.91 5.04
CA ASP A 84 5.00 7.93 5.81
C ASP A 84 4.23 8.24 7.11
N ASN A 85 4.04 7.16 7.87
CA ASN A 85 3.15 7.12 9.02
C ASN A 85 3.78 7.75 10.25
N PHE A 86 5.11 7.71 10.38
CA PHE A 86 5.82 8.24 11.53
C PHE A 86 7.13 8.90 11.12
N TYR A 87 7.24 10.20 11.38
CA TYR A 87 8.39 10.99 10.96
C TYR A 87 9.30 11.41 12.12
N ASP A 88 10.56 11.78 11.83
CA ASP A 88 11.19 11.71 10.50
C ASP A 88 11.83 10.35 10.21
N ASN A 89 11.91 9.42 11.18
CA ASN A 89 12.66 8.18 11.01
C ASN A 89 11.89 6.93 11.47
N GLY A 90 10.59 6.85 11.20
CA GLY A 90 9.77 5.70 11.57
C GLY A 90 9.66 5.50 13.09
N LEU A 91 9.18 4.32 13.49
CA LEU A 91 9.16 3.89 14.89
C LEU A 91 10.47 3.19 15.23
N LYS A 92 11.00 3.36 16.44
CA LYS A 92 12.17 2.61 16.93
C LYS A 92 11.84 1.15 17.27
N GLY A 93 10.58 0.85 17.59
CA GLY A 93 10.11 -0.46 18.01
C GLY A 93 8.62 -0.45 18.33
N VAL A 94 8.10 -1.57 18.81
CA VAL A 94 6.66 -1.73 19.12
C VAL A 94 6.20 -0.92 20.35
N ASP A 95 7.13 -0.53 21.21
CA ASP A 95 6.89 0.27 22.41
C ASP A 95 7.23 1.75 22.21
N ASP A 96 7.47 2.19 20.97
CA ASP A 96 7.79 3.59 20.69
C ASP A 96 6.58 4.49 20.98
N PRO A 97 6.69 5.49 21.88
CA PRO A 97 5.59 6.37 22.23
C PRO A 97 5.02 7.13 21.03
N LEU A 98 5.80 7.31 19.95
CA LEU A 98 5.38 8.00 18.74
C LEU A 98 4.14 7.34 18.10
N PHE A 99 3.94 6.03 18.29
CA PHE A 99 2.70 5.38 17.87
C PHE A 99 1.48 5.97 18.58
N LEU A 100 1.56 6.15 19.90
CA LEU A 100 0.45 6.74 20.66
C LEU A 100 0.29 8.22 20.35
N THR A 101 1.39 8.96 20.33
CA THR A 101 1.34 10.42 20.26
C THR A 101 1.16 10.96 18.84
N SER A 102 1.46 10.17 17.80
CA SER A 102 1.16 10.54 16.40
C SER A 102 -0.10 9.86 15.84
N PHE A 103 -0.56 8.74 16.38
CA PHE A 103 -1.74 8.05 15.85
C PHE A 103 -2.89 7.98 16.86
N THR A 104 -2.70 7.24 17.95
CA THR A 104 -3.78 6.88 18.87
C THR A 104 -4.44 8.11 19.48
N ASN A 105 -3.63 9.04 19.99
CA ASN A 105 -4.07 10.24 20.71
C ASN A 105 -4.42 11.42 19.79
N ILE A 106 -4.13 11.32 18.48
CA ILE A 106 -4.42 12.37 17.50
C ILE A 106 -5.79 12.17 16.87
N TYR A 107 -6.07 10.96 16.37
CA TYR A 107 -7.27 10.68 15.60
C TYR A 107 -8.43 10.19 16.49
N THR A 108 -8.79 10.95 17.52
CA THR A 108 -9.70 10.50 18.60
C THR A 108 -11.19 10.67 18.29
N ALA A 109 -11.56 11.33 17.19
CA ALA A 109 -12.95 11.54 16.82
C ALA A 109 -13.71 10.20 16.69
N LYS A 110 -14.96 10.13 17.16
CA LYS A 110 -15.81 8.93 17.10
C LYS A 110 -15.97 8.38 15.68
N SER A 111 -16.07 9.27 14.69
CA SER A 111 -16.16 8.94 13.26
C SER A 111 -14.88 8.30 12.69
N LEU A 112 -13.75 8.47 13.36
CA LEU A 112 -12.45 7.88 12.99
C LEU A 112 -12.13 6.60 13.77
N GLN A 113 -13.05 6.13 14.65
CA GLN A 113 -12.95 4.84 15.32
C GLN A 113 -13.34 3.70 14.38
N LYS A 114 -12.58 3.59 13.29
CA LYS A 114 -12.78 2.70 12.14
C LYS A 114 -11.44 2.02 11.81
N PRO A 115 -11.42 0.96 10.99
CA PRO A 115 -10.16 0.40 10.50
C PRO A 115 -9.34 1.43 9.71
N TRP A 116 -8.03 1.42 9.90
CA TRP A 116 -7.03 2.18 9.16
C TRP A 116 -6.16 1.23 8.37
N TYR A 117 -6.37 1.17 7.05
CA TYR A 117 -5.59 0.35 6.13
C TYR A 117 -4.39 1.13 5.62
N THR A 118 -3.20 0.67 5.99
CA THR A 118 -1.98 1.46 5.92
C THR A 118 -0.87 0.71 5.18
N VAL A 119 -0.19 1.40 4.26
CA VAL A 119 1.11 0.99 3.70
C VAL A 119 2.26 1.75 4.36
N LEU A 120 3.49 1.34 4.07
CA LEU A 120 4.70 2.02 4.52
C LEU A 120 5.17 3.03 3.46
N GLY A 121 5.75 4.15 3.91
CA GLY A 121 6.47 5.10 3.09
C GLY A 121 7.98 5.06 3.33
N ASN A 122 8.74 5.94 2.68
CA ASN A 122 10.20 5.92 2.80
C ASN A 122 10.71 6.37 4.18
N HIS A 123 9.99 7.23 4.90
CA HIS A 123 10.37 7.63 6.27
C HIS A 123 10.13 6.49 7.26
N ASP A 124 9.11 5.67 7.03
CA ASP A 124 8.85 4.49 7.87
C ASP A 124 10.00 3.47 7.83
N TYR A 125 10.65 3.38 6.68
CA TYR A 125 11.83 2.54 6.47
C TYR A 125 13.10 3.08 7.12
N LEU A 126 13.13 4.32 7.61
CA LEU A 126 14.28 4.83 8.38
C LEU A 126 14.23 4.38 9.85
N GLY A 127 13.14 3.72 10.25
CA GLY A 127 12.96 3.06 11.54
C GLY A 127 12.66 1.57 11.37
N SER A 128 12.06 0.98 12.40
CA SER A 128 11.59 -0.40 12.40
C SER A 128 10.29 -0.56 11.62
N THR A 129 10.41 -1.06 10.39
CA THR A 129 9.23 -1.43 9.60
C THR A 129 8.48 -2.60 10.25
N GLU A 130 9.21 -3.56 10.83
CA GLU A 130 8.62 -4.71 11.55
C GLU A 130 7.72 -4.28 12.71
N ALA A 131 8.05 -3.18 13.41
CA ALA A 131 7.19 -2.64 14.47
C ALA A 131 5.82 -2.24 13.93
N GLN A 132 5.79 -1.49 12.82
CA GLN A 132 4.54 -1.04 12.18
C GLN A 132 3.68 -2.22 11.67
N LEU A 133 4.34 -3.28 11.18
CA LEU A 133 3.69 -4.49 10.67
C LEU A 133 3.22 -5.46 11.76
N SER A 134 3.65 -5.24 13.00
CA SER A 134 3.48 -6.16 14.13
C SER A 134 2.05 -6.18 14.67
N ARG A 135 1.63 -7.36 15.14
CA ARG A 135 0.38 -7.49 15.93
C ARG A 135 0.44 -6.73 17.26
N ALA A 136 1.62 -6.32 17.73
CA ALA A 136 1.76 -5.52 18.94
C ALA A 136 1.02 -4.17 18.83
N LEU A 137 1.19 -3.45 17.72
CA LEU A 137 0.48 -2.18 17.53
C LEU A 137 -1.02 -2.36 17.37
N VAL A 138 -1.47 -3.46 16.74
CA VAL A 138 -2.90 -3.81 16.66
C VAL A 138 -3.50 -4.07 18.06
N ARG A 139 -2.71 -4.59 19.01
CA ARG A 139 -3.15 -4.76 20.40
C ARG A 139 -3.22 -3.44 21.16
N LEU A 140 -2.36 -2.48 20.82
CA LEU A 140 -2.40 -1.13 21.39
C LEU A 140 -3.58 -0.32 20.85
N ASP A 141 -3.84 -0.41 19.55
CA ASP A 141 -4.98 0.21 18.90
C ASP A 141 -5.53 -0.68 17.77
N GLN A 142 -6.74 -1.22 17.98
CA GLN A 142 -7.38 -2.15 17.04
C GLN A 142 -7.74 -1.53 15.69
N ARG A 143 -7.70 -0.19 15.57
CA ARG A 143 -7.88 0.50 14.29
C ARG A 143 -6.72 0.23 13.36
N TRP A 144 -5.52 0.01 13.88
CA TRP A 144 -4.30 -0.08 13.10
C TRP A 144 -4.23 -1.38 12.28
N TYR A 145 -4.16 -1.26 10.95
CA TYR A 145 -3.83 -2.36 10.06
C TYR A 145 -2.75 -1.91 9.06
N CYS A 146 -1.51 -2.35 9.28
CA CYS A 146 -0.40 -2.08 8.37
C CYS A 146 0.22 -3.38 7.86
N LYS A 147 0.34 -3.48 6.53
CA LYS A 147 1.08 -4.53 5.82
C LYS A 147 1.80 -3.92 4.63
N ARG A 148 2.89 -4.55 4.20
CA ARG A 148 3.63 -4.15 2.99
C ARG A 148 2.73 -4.21 1.76
N ASN A 149 2.14 -5.38 1.51
CA ASN A 149 1.23 -5.60 0.39
C ASN A 149 0.02 -6.42 0.84
N PHE A 150 -1.18 -5.99 0.48
CA PHE A 150 -2.43 -6.66 0.87
C PHE A 150 -3.60 -6.18 0.01
N ILE A 151 -4.74 -6.86 0.13
CA ILE A 151 -5.95 -6.51 -0.61
C ILE A 151 -7.10 -6.35 0.38
N VAL A 152 -7.84 -5.26 0.27
CA VAL A 152 -9.13 -5.05 0.93
C VAL A 152 -10.23 -5.31 -0.08
N GLN A 153 -11.04 -6.33 0.17
CA GLN A 153 -12.17 -6.69 -0.70
C GLN A 153 -13.48 -6.33 -0.01
N THR A 154 -14.27 -5.46 -0.63
CA THR A 154 -15.57 -5.02 -0.07
C THR A 154 -16.76 -5.63 -0.83
N GLY A 155 -16.49 -6.36 -1.92
CA GLY A 155 -17.50 -6.84 -2.88
C GLY A 155 -17.79 -5.82 -3.98
N LEU A 156 -17.90 -4.54 -3.64
CA LEU A 156 -18.08 -3.45 -4.61
C LEU A 156 -16.74 -2.95 -5.17
N VAL A 157 -15.73 -2.85 -4.32
CA VAL A 157 -14.39 -2.31 -4.62
C VAL A 157 -13.34 -3.31 -4.14
N ASP A 158 -12.36 -3.60 -5.00
CA ASP A 158 -11.10 -4.23 -4.57
C ASP A 158 -10.02 -3.14 -4.49
N ILE A 159 -9.41 -3.00 -3.32
CA ILE A 159 -8.34 -2.04 -3.05
C ILE A 159 -7.05 -2.82 -2.82
N VAL A 160 -6.07 -2.66 -3.71
CA VAL A 160 -4.77 -3.35 -3.66
C VAL A 160 -3.71 -2.39 -3.14
N PHE A 161 -3.09 -2.74 -2.02
CA PHE A 161 -2.04 -1.97 -1.39
C PHE A 161 -0.68 -2.57 -1.75
N ILE A 162 0.27 -1.72 -2.18
CA ILE A 162 1.62 -2.13 -2.55
C ILE A 162 2.69 -1.28 -1.85
N ASP A 163 3.76 -1.94 -1.42
CA ASP A 163 4.93 -1.32 -0.81
C ASP A 163 5.84 -0.79 -1.91
N THR A 164 5.82 0.52 -2.14
CA THR A 164 6.56 1.12 -3.26
C THR A 164 7.98 1.54 -2.90
N THR A 165 8.35 1.59 -1.61
CA THR A 165 9.69 2.02 -1.19
C THR A 165 10.81 1.15 -1.77
N PRO A 166 10.70 -0.19 -1.84
CA PRO A 166 11.70 -1.04 -2.47
C PRO A 166 11.91 -0.79 -3.97
N PHE A 167 10.95 -0.17 -4.68
CA PHE A 167 11.09 0.10 -6.11
C PHE A 167 12.09 1.22 -6.41
N VAL A 168 12.36 2.11 -5.46
CA VAL A 168 13.13 3.33 -5.74
C VAL A 168 14.63 3.07 -5.59
N ASP A 169 15.37 3.13 -6.70
CA ASP A 169 16.79 2.75 -6.77
C ASP A 169 17.67 3.63 -5.89
N LYS A 170 17.35 4.94 -5.84
CA LYS A 170 18.10 5.94 -5.08
C LYS A 170 18.26 5.60 -3.58
N TYR A 171 17.35 4.81 -3.01
CA TYR A 171 17.42 4.41 -1.60
C TYR A 171 18.43 3.28 -1.34
N PHE A 172 18.87 2.57 -2.38
CA PHE A 172 19.87 1.51 -2.30
C PHE A 172 21.26 1.97 -2.74
N GLU A 173 21.33 2.97 -3.64
CA GLU A 173 22.60 3.44 -4.22
C GLU A 173 23.47 4.26 -3.26
N ASN A 174 22.88 4.89 -2.23
CA ASN A 174 23.62 5.81 -1.34
C ASN A 174 23.37 5.58 0.16
N PRO A 175 23.80 4.43 0.72
CA PRO A 175 23.56 4.08 2.12
C PRO A 175 24.26 5.03 3.11
N LYS A 176 25.22 5.84 2.66
CA LYS A 176 25.97 6.77 3.52
C LYS A 176 25.15 7.95 4.04
N LYS A 177 23.97 8.23 3.45
CA LYS A 177 23.14 9.38 3.86
C LYS A 177 21.99 9.01 4.80
N LYS A 178 21.45 7.79 4.68
CA LYS A 178 20.29 7.31 5.45
C LYS A 178 20.33 5.79 5.55
N ASN A 179 20.09 5.25 6.75
CA ASN A 179 20.04 3.81 7.01
C ASN A 179 18.60 3.31 6.87
N PHE A 180 18.28 2.70 5.74
CA PHE A 180 16.97 2.09 5.51
C PHE A 180 16.92 0.65 6.07
N ASP A 181 15.81 0.28 6.71
CA ASP A 181 15.50 -1.05 7.22
C ASP A 181 14.98 -1.97 6.10
N TRP A 182 15.90 -2.69 5.47
CA TRP A 182 15.59 -3.62 4.38
C TRP A 182 15.21 -5.04 4.84
N LYS A 183 14.87 -5.22 6.13
CA LYS A 183 14.43 -6.53 6.62
C LYS A 183 13.17 -7.00 5.91
N GLY A 184 13.23 -8.25 5.45
CA GLY A 184 12.15 -8.89 4.69
C GLY A 184 12.00 -8.42 3.23
N ILE A 185 12.91 -7.55 2.74
CA ILE A 185 12.92 -7.08 1.34
C ILE A 185 13.96 -7.81 0.49
N MET A 186 15.03 -8.32 1.10
CA MET A 186 16.11 -8.98 0.36
C MET A 186 15.79 -10.45 0.04
N PRO A 187 16.11 -10.94 -1.19
CA PRO A 187 16.67 -10.22 -2.33
C PRO A 187 15.67 -9.25 -3.00
N ARG A 188 16.10 -8.00 -3.21
CA ARG A 188 15.25 -6.89 -3.68
C ARG A 188 14.49 -7.21 -4.97
N ASP A 189 15.18 -7.69 -5.99
CA ASP A 189 14.57 -7.97 -7.30
C ASP A 189 13.53 -9.08 -7.22
N THR A 190 13.78 -10.10 -6.39
CA THR A 190 12.81 -11.15 -6.11
C THR A 190 11.58 -10.61 -5.40
N TYR A 191 11.77 -9.71 -4.41
CA TYR A 191 10.66 -9.05 -3.74
C TYR A 191 9.81 -8.23 -4.72
N ILE A 192 10.43 -7.35 -5.51
CA ILE A 192 9.75 -6.52 -6.52
C ILE A 192 9.00 -7.40 -7.52
N SER A 193 9.64 -8.45 -8.03
CA SER A 193 9.02 -9.39 -8.97
C SER A 193 7.76 -10.04 -8.37
N HIS A 194 7.80 -10.44 -7.11
CA HIS A 194 6.62 -10.98 -6.42
C HIS A 194 5.51 -9.93 -6.22
N VAL A 195 5.85 -8.68 -5.91
CA VAL A 195 4.85 -7.60 -5.80
C VAL A 195 4.16 -7.39 -7.15
N LEU A 196 4.92 -7.29 -8.24
CA LEU A 196 4.39 -7.10 -9.59
C LEU A 196 3.51 -8.27 -10.03
N GLN A 197 3.96 -9.51 -9.84
CA GLN A 197 3.19 -10.72 -10.19
C GLN A 197 1.89 -10.79 -9.39
N ASN A 198 1.95 -10.55 -8.07
CA ASN A 198 0.77 -10.60 -7.22
C ASN A 198 -0.21 -9.46 -7.51
N LEU A 199 0.28 -8.26 -7.83
CA LEU A 199 -0.54 -7.13 -8.26
C LEU A 199 -1.31 -7.46 -9.54
N ASP A 200 -0.60 -7.91 -10.58
CA ASP A 200 -1.23 -8.30 -11.85
C ASP A 200 -2.25 -9.43 -11.66
N LEU A 201 -1.88 -10.48 -10.90
CA LEU A 201 -2.79 -11.59 -10.61
C LEU A 201 -4.02 -11.17 -9.80
N ALA A 202 -3.87 -10.27 -8.82
CA ALA A 202 -4.98 -9.74 -8.03
C ALA A 202 -5.96 -8.96 -8.90
N LEU A 203 -5.44 -8.10 -9.77
CA LEU A 203 -6.25 -7.26 -10.65
C LEU A 203 -6.94 -8.07 -11.75
N LYS A 204 -6.28 -9.05 -12.36
CA LYS A 204 -6.87 -9.97 -13.36
C LYS A 204 -8.00 -10.81 -12.78
N LYS A 205 -7.87 -11.23 -11.51
CA LYS A 205 -8.87 -12.06 -10.83
C LYS A 205 -10.04 -11.24 -10.27
N SER A 206 -9.86 -9.94 -10.10
CA SER A 206 -10.90 -9.07 -9.52
C SER A 206 -12.14 -9.05 -10.40
N ARG A 207 -13.30 -9.18 -9.76
CA ARG A 207 -14.63 -9.01 -10.35
C ARG A 207 -15.37 -7.81 -9.75
N ALA A 208 -14.70 -7.02 -8.92
CA ALA A 208 -15.27 -5.83 -8.30
C ALA A 208 -15.61 -4.79 -9.36
N ALA A 209 -16.60 -3.95 -9.08
CA ALA A 209 -16.99 -2.86 -9.97
C ALA A 209 -15.89 -1.79 -10.05
N TRP A 210 -15.13 -1.61 -8.97
CA TRP A 210 -14.02 -0.67 -8.88
C TRP A 210 -12.73 -1.37 -8.45
N LYS A 211 -11.62 -1.01 -9.09
CA LYS A 211 -10.27 -1.41 -8.72
C LYS A 211 -9.44 -0.18 -8.38
N ILE A 212 -8.96 -0.14 -7.14
CA ILE A 212 -8.10 0.94 -6.64
C ILE A 212 -6.75 0.33 -6.27
N VAL A 213 -5.66 1.01 -6.61
CA VAL A 213 -4.32 0.65 -6.14
C VAL A 213 -3.77 1.78 -5.27
N VAL A 214 -3.19 1.42 -4.13
CA VAL A 214 -2.64 2.35 -3.13
C VAL A 214 -1.17 2.05 -2.94
N GLY A 215 -0.33 3.09 -3.02
CA GLY A 215 1.11 3.02 -2.71
C GLY A 215 1.58 4.33 -2.11
N HIS A 216 2.84 4.42 -1.68
CA HIS A 216 3.34 5.66 -1.10
C HIS A 216 3.81 6.66 -2.16
N HIS A 217 4.64 6.19 -3.08
CA HIS A 217 5.28 7.00 -4.10
C HIS A 217 4.36 7.27 -5.31
N ALA A 218 4.52 8.44 -5.94
CA ALA A 218 3.73 8.84 -7.10
C ALA A 218 4.20 8.17 -8.40
N ILE A 219 3.27 7.61 -9.18
CA ILE A 219 3.54 7.27 -10.59
C ILE A 219 3.67 8.56 -11.42
N ARG A 220 2.71 9.48 -11.24
CA ARG A 220 2.71 10.81 -11.84
C ARG A 220 2.53 11.87 -10.76
N SER A 221 3.31 12.94 -10.80
CA SER A 221 3.18 14.08 -9.89
C SER A 221 3.84 15.34 -10.45
N ILE A 222 3.25 16.50 -10.16
CA ILE A 222 3.89 17.81 -10.40
C ILE A 222 4.48 18.41 -9.10
N GLY A 223 4.50 17.61 -8.03
CA GLY A 223 5.07 17.95 -6.74
C GLY A 223 6.61 17.95 -6.74
N TYR A 224 7.18 18.18 -5.56
CA TYR A 224 8.62 18.32 -5.37
C TYR A 224 9.42 17.09 -5.83
N HIS A 225 8.91 15.88 -5.55
CA HIS A 225 9.57 14.63 -5.91
C HIS A 225 9.28 14.21 -7.35
N GLY A 226 8.22 14.74 -7.97
CA GLY A 226 7.81 14.38 -9.32
C GLY A 226 7.41 12.91 -9.46
N ASP A 227 7.54 12.40 -10.69
CA ASP A 227 7.27 11.02 -11.05
C ASP A 227 8.32 10.07 -10.45
N THR A 228 7.89 8.88 -10.03
CA THR A 228 8.80 7.78 -9.69
C THR A 228 8.96 6.89 -10.91
N GLN A 229 10.08 7.05 -11.62
CA GLN A 229 10.30 6.42 -12.93
C GLN A 229 10.21 4.89 -12.87
N GLU A 230 10.70 4.26 -11.79
CA GLU A 230 10.62 2.82 -11.60
C GLU A 230 9.16 2.32 -11.55
N LEU A 231 8.25 3.11 -10.96
CA LEU A 231 6.81 2.79 -10.96
C LEU A 231 6.14 3.07 -12.30
N VAL A 232 6.60 4.11 -13.03
CA VAL A 232 6.17 4.38 -14.40
C VAL A 232 6.49 3.21 -15.31
N ASP A 233 7.67 2.61 -15.15
CA ASP A 233 8.12 1.55 -16.05
C ASP A 233 7.57 0.17 -15.64
N GLN A 234 7.39 -0.09 -14.35
CA GLN A 234 7.07 -1.43 -13.85
C GLN A 234 5.62 -1.59 -13.38
N VAL A 235 5.02 -0.57 -12.77
CA VAL A 235 3.67 -0.66 -12.16
C VAL A 235 2.60 -0.12 -13.10
N LEU A 236 2.81 1.05 -13.71
CA LEU A 236 1.81 1.67 -14.59
C LEU A 236 1.32 0.74 -15.72
N PRO A 237 2.18 -0.03 -16.43
CA PRO A 237 1.71 -0.95 -17.47
C PRO A 237 0.75 -2.02 -16.93
N ILE A 238 0.96 -2.48 -15.70
CA ILE A 238 0.06 -3.45 -15.05
C ILE A 238 -1.29 -2.78 -14.74
N LEU A 239 -1.29 -1.54 -14.25
CA LEU A 239 -2.51 -0.81 -13.93
C LEU A 239 -3.35 -0.55 -15.18
N GLU A 240 -2.71 -0.12 -16.27
CA GLU A 240 -3.35 0.16 -17.56
C GLU A 240 -3.90 -1.13 -18.20
N ALA A 241 -3.09 -2.20 -18.28
CA ALA A 241 -3.50 -3.49 -18.83
C ALA A 241 -4.69 -4.11 -18.08
N ASN A 242 -4.81 -3.81 -16.78
CA ASN A 242 -5.88 -4.30 -15.93
C ASN A 242 -7.01 -3.30 -15.72
N ASN A 243 -7.06 -2.17 -16.44
CA ASN A 243 -8.14 -1.19 -16.32
C ASN A 243 -8.40 -0.74 -14.87
N VAL A 244 -7.35 -0.45 -14.11
CA VAL A 244 -7.47 0.13 -12.76
C VAL A 244 -8.13 1.51 -12.84
N ASP A 245 -9.02 1.80 -11.90
CA ASP A 245 -9.80 3.04 -11.91
C ASP A 245 -9.05 4.19 -11.24
N MET A 246 -8.30 3.91 -10.18
CA MET A 246 -7.55 4.92 -9.43
C MET A 246 -6.23 4.35 -8.89
N TYR A 247 -5.17 5.14 -8.99
CA TYR A 247 -3.95 4.98 -8.22
C TYR A 247 -3.84 6.12 -7.20
N ILE A 248 -3.71 5.79 -5.92
CA ILE A 248 -3.71 6.75 -4.81
C ILE A 248 -2.36 6.70 -4.10
N ASN A 249 -1.74 7.85 -3.88
CA ASN A 249 -0.41 7.97 -3.27
C ASN A 249 -0.23 9.23 -2.42
N GLY A 250 0.89 9.28 -1.69
CA GLY A 250 1.37 10.43 -0.91
C GLY A 250 2.75 10.89 -1.42
N HIS A 251 3.73 10.97 -0.52
CA HIS A 251 5.14 11.32 -0.75
C HIS A 251 5.37 12.78 -1.15
N ASN A 252 4.62 13.28 -2.12
CA ASN A 252 4.56 14.71 -2.40
C ASN A 252 3.62 15.35 -1.38
N HIS A 253 4.13 16.27 -0.56
CA HIS A 253 3.37 16.95 0.50
C HIS A 253 2.40 18.02 -0.07
N ASN A 254 1.52 17.62 -0.97
CA ASN A 254 0.51 18.44 -1.61
C ASN A 254 -0.74 17.59 -1.98
N LEU A 255 -1.80 18.23 -2.48
CA LEU A 255 -2.97 17.53 -3.02
C LEU A 255 -3.03 17.72 -4.53
N GLU A 256 -3.07 16.61 -5.25
CA GLU A 256 -3.12 16.58 -6.71
C GLU A 256 -4.19 15.60 -7.19
N HIS A 257 -4.84 15.95 -8.31
CA HIS A 257 -5.70 15.04 -9.05
C HIS A 257 -5.31 15.12 -10.52
N LEU A 258 -4.78 14.00 -11.02
CA LEU A 258 -4.36 13.82 -12.40
C LEU A 258 -5.29 12.81 -13.05
N SER A 259 -5.84 13.15 -14.22
CA SER A 259 -6.71 12.25 -14.97
C SER A 259 -6.18 12.08 -16.39
N ASN A 260 -6.31 10.88 -16.94
CA ASN A 260 -6.04 10.65 -18.36
C ASN A 260 -7.35 10.85 -19.13
N LYS A 261 -7.37 11.80 -20.06
CA LYS A 261 -8.60 12.18 -20.80
C LYS A 261 -8.91 11.24 -21.98
N GLU A 262 -8.00 10.36 -22.36
CA GLU A 262 -8.08 9.68 -23.66
C GLU A 262 -8.66 8.26 -23.64
N ARG A 263 -9.32 7.86 -22.54
CA ARG A 263 -10.12 6.61 -22.51
C ARG A 263 -11.26 6.59 -23.55
N THR A 264 -11.53 7.69 -24.26
CA THR A 264 -12.50 7.78 -25.35
C THR A 264 -11.93 7.74 -26.77
N GLN A 265 -10.66 8.05 -27.03
CA GLN A 265 -10.08 8.00 -28.38
C GLN A 265 -8.53 7.86 -28.37
N GLY A 266 -8.03 6.63 -28.53
CA GLY A 266 -6.82 6.29 -29.32
C GLY A 266 -5.43 6.86 -29.01
N ALA A 267 -5.19 7.70 -28.01
CA ALA A 267 -3.86 8.14 -27.58
C ALA A 267 -3.79 8.22 -26.03
N THR A 268 -2.64 8.57 -25.42
CA THR A 268 -2.53 8.80 -23.95
C THR A 268 -2.15 10.26 -23.64
N LEU A 269 -3.09 11.08 -23.16
CA LEU A 269 -2.89 12.47 -22.71
C LEU A 269 -3.43 12.66 -21.28
N TYR A 270 -2.51 12.92 -20.34
CA TYR A 270 -2.82 13.28 -18.95
C TYR A 270 -3.25 14.75 -18.87
N GLU A 271 -4.50 15.01 -18.48
CA GLU A 271 -4.99 16.34 -18.15
C GLU A 271 -4.61 16.71 -16.71
N ARG A 272 -3.96 17.87 -16.57
CA ARG A 272 -3.42 18.38 -15.31
C ARG A 272 -4.37 19.40 -14.70
N ARG A 273 -4.97 19.11 -13.54
CA ARG A 273 -5.68 20.11 -12.73
C ARG A 273 -5.05 20.22 -11.34
N ARG A 274 -4.33 21.30 -11.10
CA ARG A 274 -3.97 21.73 -9.74
C ARG A 274 -5.22 22.29 -9.06
N LEU A 275 -5.62 21.75 -7.92
CA LEU A 275 -6.67 22.35 -7.09
C LEU A 275 -6.15 23.73 -6.64
N LYS A 276 -6.69 24.80 -7.24
CA LYS A 276 -6.41 26.19 -6.81
C LYS A 276 -7.06 26.40 -5.45
N GLY A 277 -6.26 26.43 -4.39
CA GLY A 277 -6.75 26.63 -3.02
C GLY A 277 -5.73 26.36 -1.91
N MET A 278 -4.60 25.72 -2.20
CA MET A 278 -3.51 25.59 -1.22
C MET A 278 -2.44 26.64 -1.49
N GLU A 279 -2.54 27.77 -0.80
CA GLU A 279 -1.42 28.70 -0.67
C GLU A 279 -0.22 27.95 -0.08
N LYS A 280 0.95 28.19 -0.66
CA LYS A 280 2.23 27.64 -0.18
C LYS A 280 2.48 28.15 1.23
N TYR A 281 2.18 27.36 2.25
CA TYR A 281 2.97 27.42 3.47
C TYR A 281 4.26 26.64 3.20
N ASN A 282 5.20 27.31 2.53
CA ASN A 282 6.60 26.94 2.61
C ASN A 282 7.02 27.14 4.07
N SER A 283 6.90 26.10 4.89
CA SER A 283 7.72 26.03 6.10
C SER A 283 9.16 25.88 5.61
N PRO A 284 10.12 26.71 6.04
CA PRO A 284 11.52 26.51 5.72
C PRO A 284 11.96 25.21 6.39
N ALA A 285 12.02 24.13 5.61
CA ALA A 285 12.85 22.99 5.94
C ALA A 285 14.29 23.44 5.72
N THR A 286 14.90 23.98 6.77
CA THR A 286 16.35 24.17 6.85
C THR A 286 16.94 23.12 7.79
N SER A 287 17.95 22.44 7.24
CA SER A 287 18.89 21.45 7.79
C SER A 287 18.34 20.10 8.27
#